data_AF-C0LG67-F1
#
_entry.id   AF-C0LG67-F1
#
_cell.length_a   1.000
_cell.length_b   1.000
_cell.length_c   1.000
_cell.angle_alpha   90.00
_cell.angle_beta   90.00
_cell.angle_gamma   90.00
#
_symmetry.space_group_name_H-M   'P 1'
#
loop_
_entity.id
_entity.type
_entity.pdbx_description
1 polymer ?
#
loop_
_entity_poly.entity_id
_entity_poly.type
_entity_poly.pdbx_seq_one_letter_code
_entity_poly.pdbx_strand_id
1 'polypeptide(L)'
;AANPVYGKIPVLLLPDGRAICESAVIVQYIEDVARESGGAEAGSLLLPDDPYERAMHRFWTAFIDDKFWPALDAVSLAPTPGARAQAAEDTRAALSLLEVAFKDRSNGRAFFSGGDVAPGLLDLALGCFLPALRACERLHGLSLIDASATPLLDGWSQRFAAHPAAKRVLPD
;
A
#
# COMPACT_ATOMS: atom_id res chain seq x y z
N ALA A 1 -20.78 -2.91 18.67
CA ALA A 1 -19.49 -2.97 17.98
C ALA A 1 -19.42 -1.80 16.99
N ALA A 2 -18.26 -1.15 16.84
CA ALA A 2 -18.13 0.04 15.98
C ALA A 2 -18.19 -0.29 14.46
N ASN A 3 -17.89 -1.54 14.08
CA ASN A 3 -18.12 -2.09 12.74
C ASN A 3 -19.04 -3.32 12.83
N PRO A 4 -20.37 -3.15 12.95
CA PRO A 4 -21.30 -4.27 13.11
C PRO A 4 -21.50 -5.07 11.82
N VAL A 5 -21.13 -4.51 10.64
CA VAL A 5 -21.33 -5.15 9.33
C VAL A 5 -20.29 -6.23 9.09
N TYR A 6 -19.00 -5.89 9.23
CA TYR A 6 -17.91 -6.82 8.92
C TYR A 6 -17.18 -7.36 10.14
N GLY A 7 -17.29 -6.70 11.30
CA GLY A 7 -16.51 -7.07 12.49
C GLY A 7 -14.99 -6.93 12.29
N LYS A 8 -14.55 -6.15 11.29
CA LYS A 8 -13.14 -5.99 10.91
C LYS A 8 -12.55 -4.67 11.44
N ILE A 9 -11.23 -4.67 11.61
CA ILE A 9 -10.37 -3.50 11.80
C ILE A 9 -9.68 -3.11 10.48
N PRO A 10 -9.19 -1.86 10.31
CA PRO A 10 -9.27 -0.74 11.25
C PRO A 10 -10.66 -0.07 11.31
N VAL A 11 -10.94 0.58 12.45
CA VAL A 11 -12.07 1.49 12.65
C VAL A 11 -11.55 2.78 13.27
N LEU A 12 -11.81 3.92 12.63
CA LEU A 12 -11.52 5.24 13.19
C LEU A 12 -12.74 5.73 13.97
N LEU A 13 -12.57 5.99 15.26
CA LEU A 13 -13.58 6.58 16.13
C LEU A 13 -13.40 8.10 16.20
N LEU A 14 -14.49 8.83 15.94
CA LEU A 14 -14.51 10.29 16.02
C LEU A 14 -14.93 10.75 17.43
N PRO A 15 -14.53 11.97 17.87
CA PRO A 15 -14.90 12.49 19.19
C PRO A 15 -16.40 12.58 19.45
N ASP A 16 -17.21 12.70 18.39
CA ASP A 16 -18.67 12.76 18.45
C ASP A 16 -19.35 11.38 18.49
N GLY A 17 -18.56 10.30 18.60
CA GLY A 17 -19.04 8.92 18.69
C GLY A 17 -19.35 8.25 17.35
N ARG A 18 -19.16 8.94 16.22
CA ARG A 18 -19.26 8.30 14.89
C ARG A 18 -18.04 7.41 14.61
N ALA A 19 -18.22 6.43 13.73
CA ALA A 19 -17.18 5.48 13.34
C ALA A 19 -17.04 5.42 11.83
N ILE A 20 -15.81 5.28 11.36
CA ILE A 20 -15.45 5.09 9.95
C ILE A 20 -14.68 3.78 9.84
N CYS A 21 -15.10 2.90 8.93
CA CYS A 21 -14.54 1.58 8.72
C CYS A 21 -13.83 1.52 7.35
N GLU A 22 -13.06 0.47 7.12
CA GLU A 22 -12.21 0.24 5.93
C GLU A 22 -11.01 1.19 5.86
N SER A 23 -9.80 0.63 5.75
CA SER A 23 -8.55 1.39 5.79
C SER A 23 -8.50 2.48 4.72
N ALA A 24 -8.83 2.15 3.46
CA ALA A 24 -8.81 3.09 2.35
C ALA A 24 -9.86 4.21 2.51
N VAL A 25 -11.00 3.93 3.16
CA VAL A 25 -12.05 4.93 3.43
C VAL A 25 -11.63 5.85 4.58
N ILE A 26 -11.02 5.29 5.62
CA ILE A 26 -10.44 6.06 6.75
C ILE A 26 -9.39 7.04 6.23
N VAL A 27 -8.48 6.59 5.38
CA VAL A 27 -7.44 7.47 4.81
C VAL A 27 -8.05 8.59 3.97
N GLN A 28 -9.09 8.31 3.18
CA GLN A 28 -9.81 9.33 2.42
C GLN A 28 -10.50 10.36 3.32
N TYR A 29 -11.11 9.93 4.43
CA TYR A 29 -11.71 10.86 5.39
C TYR A 29 -10.67 11.78 6.03
N ILE A 30 -9.53 11.23 6.46
CA ILE A 30 -8.42 12.02 7.04
C ILE A 30 -7.96 13.08 6.04
N GLU A 31 -7.82 12.68 4.78
CA GLU A 31 -7.43 13.57 3.69
C GLU A 31 -8.46 14.69 3.44
N ASP A 32 -9.75 14.36 3.39
CA ASP A 32 -10.82 15.35 3.15
C ASP A 32 -10.86 16.40 4.28
N VAL A 33 -10.73 15.95 5.55
CA VAL A 33 -10.64 16.86 6.71
C VAL A 33 -9.40 17.77 6.61
N ALA A 34 -8.25 17.22 6.17
CA ALA A 34 -7.02 17.99 6.02
C ALA A 34 -7.15 19.07 4.93
N ARG A 35 -7.82 18.77 3.81
CA ARG A 35 -8.12 19.74 2.75
C ARG A 35 -9.05 20.85 3.22
N GLU A 36 -10.14 20.50 3.91
CA GLU A 36 -11.11 21.48 4.41
C GLU A 36 -10.52 22.42 5.46
N SER A 37 -9.65 21.90 6.33
CA SER A 37 -9.10 22.68 7.45
C SER A 37 -8.00 23.66 7.01
N GLY A 38 -7.56 23.63 5.74
CA GLY A 38 -6.43 24.43 5.24
C GLY A 38 -5.10 24.19 5.97
N GLY A 39 -5.04 23.14 6.79
CA GLY A 39 -3.92 22.84 7.69
C GLY A 39 -2.91 21.84 7.12
N ALA A 40 -3.17 21.30 5.93
CA ALA A 40 -2.14 20.61 5.17
C ALA A 40 -1.20 21.67 4.58
N GLU A 41 0.07 21.67 5.01
CA GLU A 41 1.08 22.38 4.21
C GLU A 41 1.04 21.81 2.79
N ALA A 42 1.19 22.68 1.78
CA ALA A 42 1.25 22.24 0.39
C ALA A 42 2.33 21.14 0.25
N GLY A 43 1.90 19.89 0.04
CA GLY A 43 2.78 18.72 -0.01
C GLY A 43 2.58 17.67 1.10
N SER A 44 1.67 17.85 2.05
CA SER A 44 1.34 16.82 3.07
C SER A 44 0.10 15.98 2.74
N LEU A 45 -0.55 16.24 1.60
CA LEU A 45 -1.71 15.50 1.13
C LEU A 45 -1.31 14.14 0.56
N LEU A 46 -2.10 13.11 0.87
CA LEU A 46 -1.86 11.73 0.43
C LEU A 46 -2.30 11.51 -1.01
N LEU A 47 -3.22 12.33 -1.52
CA LEU A 47 -3.74 12.23 -2.87
C LEU A 47 -3.35 13.44 -3.72
N PRO A 48 -3.03 13.24 -5.01
CA PRO A 48 -2.81 14.34 -5.96
C PRO A 48 -4.02 15.28 -6.05
N ASP A 49 -3.78 16.54 -6.37
CA ASP A 49 -4.82 17.56 -6.62
C ASP A 49 -5.57 17.30 -7.92
N ASP A 50 -4.86 16.82 -8.95
CA ASP A 50 -5.48 16.48 -10.22
C ASP A 50 -6.51 15.34 -10.06
N PRO A 51 -7.77 15.52 -10.53
CA PRO A 51 -8.82 14.52 -10.38
C PRO A 51 -8.52 13.18 -11.06
N TYR A 52 -7.83 13.20 -12.21
CA TYR A 52 -7.48 11.99 -12.94
C TYR A 52 -6.40 11.20 -12.18
N GLU A 53 -5.32 11.86 -11.76
CA GLU A 53 -4.28 11.22 -10.96
C GLU A 53 -4.84 10.65 -9.64
N ARG A 54 -5.73 11.39 -8.98
CA ARG A 54 -6.43 10.90 -7.79
C ARG A 54 -7.28 9.67 -8.08
N ALA A 55 -7.96 9.61 -9.22
CA ALA A 55 -8.71 8.42 -9.63
C ALA A 55 -7.77 7.23 -9.92
N MET A 56 -6.62 7.47 -10.53
CA MET A 56 -5.62 6.44 -10.80
C MET A 56 -4.99 5.89 -9.51
N HIS A 57 -4.72 6.73 -8.50
CA HIS A 57 -4.28 6.27 -7.19
C HIS A 57 -5.30 5.35 -6.52
N ARG A 58 -6.59 5.69 -6.60
CA ARG A 58 -7.68 4.85 -6.09
C ARG A 58 -7.79 3.53 -6.85
N PHE A 59 -7.66 3.56 -8.18
CA PHE A 59 -7.65 2.35 -9.01
C PHE A 59 -6.54 1.39 -8.57
N TRP A 60 -5.31 1.89 -8.43
CA TRP A 60 -4.18 1.04 -8.02
C TRP A 60 -4.29 0.56 -6.57
N THR A 61 -4.89 1.36 -5.69
CA THR A 61 -5.22 0.92 -4.32
C THR A 61 -6.19 -0.26 -4.35
N ALA A 62 -7.26 -0.18 -5.15
CA ALA A 62 -8.20 -1.29 -5.32
C ALA A 62 -7.52 -2.52 -5.96
N PHE A 63 -6.65 -2.32 -6.95
CA PHE A 63 -5.85 -3.42 -7.53
C PHE A 63 -4.99 -4.12 -6.47
N ILE A 64 -4.40 -3.37 -5.54
CA ILE A 64 -3.61 -3.94 -4.45
C ILE A 64 -4.49 -4.84 -3.57
N ASP A 65 -5.64 -4.34 -3.14
CA ASP A 65 -6.58 -5.07 -2.27
C ASP A 65 -7.20 -6.29 -2.98
N ASP A 66 -7.51 -6.18 -4.27
CA ASP A 66 -8.24 -7.20 -5.04
C ASP A 66 -7.34 -8.25 -5.71
N LYS A 67 -6.06 -7.93 -5.93
CA LYS A 67 -5.13 -8.78 -6.71
C LYS A 67 -3.85 -9.09 -5.98
N PHE A 68 -3.11 -8.06 -5.55
CA PHE A 68 -1.80 -8.27 -4.93
C PHE A 68 -1.93 -8.94 -3.56
N TRP A 69 -2.77 -8.39 -2.66
CA TRP A 69 -2.91 -8.93 -1.31
C TRP A 69 -3.42 -10.38 -1.30
N PRO A 70 -4.49 -10.74 -2.03
CA PRO A 70 -4.95 -12.13 -2.09
C PRO A 70 -3.89 -13.11 -2.62
N ALA A 71 -3.08 -12.70 -3.60
CA ALA A 71 -1.98 -13.52 -4.10
C ALA A 71 -0.89 -13.73 -3.04
N LEU A 72 -0.52 -12.67 -2.33
CA LEU A 72 0.49 -12.74 -1.26
C LEU A 72 -0.01 -13.58 -0.08
N ASP A 73 -1.27 -13.43 0.33
CA ASP A 73 -1.88 -14.23 1.41
C ASP A 73 -1.94 -15.71 1.04
N ALA A 74 -2.22 -16.02 -0.23
CA ALA A 74 -2.21 -17.39 -0.74
C ALA A 74 -0.82 -18.06 -0.66
N VAL A 75 0.29 -17.31 -0.70
CA VAL A 75 1.64 -17.87 -0.45
C VAL A 75 1.74 -18.45 0.96
N SER A 76 1.19 -17.73 1.95
CA SER A 76 1.20 -18.12 3.36
C SER A 76 0.29 -19.31 3.62
N LEU A 77 -0.90 -19.31 3.01
CA LEU A 77 -1.95 -20.30 3.24
C LEU A 77 -1.86 -21.55 2.34
N ALA A 78 -0.91 -21.57 1.39
CA ALA A 78 -0.80 -22.63 0.40
C ALA A 78 -0.64 -24.03 1.05
N PRO A 79 -1.51 -25.01 0.72
CA PRO A 79 -1.47 -26.34 1.32
C PRO A 79 -0.35 -27.23 0.76
N THR A 80 0.23 -26.85 -0.38
CA THR A 80 1.29 -27.61 -1.05
C THR A 80 2.40 -26.69 -1.57
N PRO A 81 3.63 -27.20 -1.78
CA PRO A 81 4.69 -26.44 -2.42
C PRO A 81 4.32 -25.93 -3.82
N GLY A 82 3.58 -26.72 -4.61
CA GLY A 82 3.13 -26.31 -5.94
C GLY A 82 2.12 -25.17 -5.91
N ALA A 83 1.16 -25.20 -4.99
CA ALA A 83 0.22 -24.10 -4.79
C ALA A 83 0.94 -22.82 -4.33
N ARG A 84 1.95 -22.96 -3.47
CA ARG A 84 2.78 -21.83 -3.02
C ARG A 84 3.58 -21.23 -4.17
N ALA A 85 4.17 -22.06 -5.03
CA ALA A 85 4.91 -21.61 -6.19
C ALA A 85 3.99 -20.82 -7.14
N GLN A 86 2.79 -21.30 -7.42
CA GLN A 86 1.82 -20.57 -8.25
C GLN A 86 1.42 -19.23 -7.62
N ALA A 87 1.11 -19.20 -6.32
CA ALA A 87 0.77 -17.96 -5.62
C ALA A 87 1.93 -16.95 -5.63
N ALA A 88 3.18 -17.44 -5.55
CA ALA A 88 4.36 -16.59 -5.67
C ALA A 88 4.51 -16.02 -7.09
N GLU A 89 4.23 -16.80 -8.14
CA GLU A 89 4.19 -16.28 -9.52
C GLU A 89 3.08 -15.24 -9.70
N ASP A 90 1.89 -15.47 -9.16
CA ASP A 90 0.77 -14.52 -9.22
C ASP A 90 1.13 -13.21 -8.48
N THR A 91 1.82 -13.33 -7.34
CA THR A 91 2.33 -12.18 -6.58
C THR A 91 3.37 -11.39 -7.41
N ARG A 92 4.30 -12.08 -8.07
CA ARG A 92 5.30 -11.43 -8.95
C ARG A 92 4.67 -10.78 -10.18
N ALA A 93 3.61 -11.37 -10.73
CA ALA A 93 2.86 -10.78 -11.83
C ALA A 93 2.18 -9.47 -11.37
N ALA A 94 1.58 -9.44 -10.18
CA ALA A 94 1.01 -8.23 -9.61
C ALA A 94 2.08 -7.15 -9.33
N LEU A 95 3.24 -7.54 -8.79
CA LEU A 95 4.37 -6.63 -8.56
C LEU A 95 4.93 -6.08 -9.87
N SER A 96 4.99 -6.87 -10.94
CA SER A 96 5.39 -6.39 -12.27
C SER A 96 4.45 -5.31 -12.81
N LEU A 97 3.14 -5.44 -12.58
CA LEU A 97 2.19 -4.39 -12.96
C LEU A 97 2.35 -3.13 -12.09
N LEU A 98 2.61 -3.30 -10.80
CA LEU A 98 2.89 -2.19 -9.88
C LEU A 98 4.22 -1.48 -10.19
N GLU A 99 5.23 -2.18 -10.71
CA GLU A 99 6.49 -1.60 -11.20
C GLU A 99 6.24 -0.65 -12.38
N VAL A 100 5.42 -1.08 -13.35
CA VAL A 100 4.99 -0.22 -14.47
C VAL A 100 4.20 0.98 -13.95
N ALA A 101 3.26 0.75 -13.03
CA ALA A 101 2.51 1.83 -12.40
C ALA A 101 3.43 2.80 -11.64
N PHE A 102 4.44 2.31 -10.94
CA PHE A 102 5.39 3.15 -10.22
C PHE A 102 6.17 4.03 -11.19
N LYS A 103 6.67 3.46 -12.29
CA LYS A 103 7.37 4.20 -13.33
C LYS A 103 6.53 5.35 -13.90
N ASP A 104 5.27 5.08 -14.21
CA ASP A 104 4.37 6.05 -14.84
C ASP A 104 3.94 7.17 -13.87
N ARG A 105 3.83 6.89 -12.56
CA ARG A 105 3.19 7.80 -11.59
C ARG A 105 4.23 8.57 -10.77
N SER A 106 5.36 7.94 -10.48
CA SER A 106 6.43 8.59 -9.71
C SER A 106 7.09 9.75 -10.46
N ASN A 107 7.03 9.80 -11.79
CA ASN A 107 7.79 10.77 -12.60
C ASN A 107 9.29 10.80 -12.24
N GLY A 108 9.85 9.63 -11.89
CA GLY A 108 11.25 9.48 -11.47
C GLY A 108 11.54 9.89 -10.02
N ARG A 109 10.50 10.14 -9.22
CA ARG A 109 10.59 10.55 -7.81
C ARG A 109 10.58 9.35 -6.87
N ALA A 110 10.81 9.60 -5.58
CA ALA A 110 10.96 8.54 -4.59
C ALA A 110 9.70 7.68 -4.38
N PHE A 111 8.50 8.25 -4.54
CA PHE A 111 7.20 7.68 -4.15
C PHE A 111 6.17 7.72 -5.30
N PHE A 112 5.13 6.88 -5.19
CA PHE A 112 4.00 6.86 -6.13
C PHE A 112 3.24 8.20 -6.15
N SER A 113 3.29 8.96 -5.06
CA SER A 113 2.77 10.33 -4.98
C SER A 113 3.39 11.31 -5.99
N GLY A 114 4.51 10.95 -6.62
CA GLY A 114 5.33 11.89 -7.38
C GLY A 114 6.13 12.83 -6.48
N GLY A 115 6.20 12.56 -5.17
CA GLY A 115 7.02 13.29 -4.21
C GLY A 115 8.33 12.58 -3.88
N ASP A 116 9.33 13.34 -3.43
CA ASP A 116 10.60 12.78 -2.93
C ASP A 116 10.61 12.55 -1.42
N VAL A 117 9.75 13.26 -0.69
CA VAL A 117 9.77 13.31 0.78
C VAL A 117 8.59 12.56 1.40
N ALA A 118 7.38 12.79 0.90
CA ALA A 118 6.15 12.28 1.50
C ALA A 118 5.53 11.15 0.66
N PRO A 119 5.28 9.96 1.26
CA PRO A 119 4.49 8.92 0.63
C PRO A 119 3.01 9.35 0.49
N GLY A 120 2.36 8.94 -0.60
CA GLY A 120 0.93 9.15 -0.82
C GLY A 120 0.06 7.93 -0.48
N LEU A 121 -1.23 8.00 -0.80
CA LEU A 121 -2.20 6.91 -0.58
C LEU A 121 -1.72 5.58 -1.16
N LEU A 122 -1.22 5.61 -2.40
CA LEU A 122 -0.80 4.40 -3.10
C LEU A 122 0.47 3.79 -2.47
N ASP A 123 1.40 4.65 -2.00
CA ASP A 123 2.56 4.21 -1.23
C ASP A 123 2.13 3.55 0.09
N LEU A 124 1.16 4.12 0.79
CA LEU A 124 0.61 3.54 2.03
C LEU A 124 -0.11 2.22 1.77
N ALA A 125 -0.88 2.13 0.69
CA ALA A 125 -1.64 0.95 0.30
C ALA A 125 -0.74 -0.24 0.01
N LEU A 126 0.37 -0.04 -0.72
CA LEU A 126 1.33 -1.13 -0.98
C LEU A 126 2.26 -1.36 0.22
N GLY A 127 2.72 -0.27 0.83
CA GLY A 127 3.74 -0.27 1.88
C GLY A 127 3.31 -0.97 3.16
N CYS A 128 2.01 -0.97 3.48
CA CYS A 128 1.49 -1.67 4.66
C CYS A 128 1.67 -3.20 4.59
N PHE A 129 1.84 -3.77 3.40
CA PHE A 129 2.05 -5.20 3.19
C PHE A 129 3.53 -5.61 3.14
N LEU A 130 4.48 -4.66 3.18
CA LEU A 130 5.92 -4.99 3.17
C LEU A 130 6.35 -5.96 4.28
N PRO A 131 5.86 -5.88 5.53
CA PRO A 131 6.21 -6.85 6.56
C PRO A 131 5.74 -8.28 6.22
N ALA A 132 4.51 -8.42 5.72
CA ALA A 132 3.97 -9.72 5.30
C ALA A 132 4.75 -10.28 4.11
N LEU A 133 5.08 -9.43 3.13
CA LEU A 133 5.91 -9.82 1.98
C LEU A 133 7.27 -10.34 2.43
N ARG A 134 7.99 -9.59 3.28
CA ARG A 134 9.29 -9.99 3.80
C ARG A 134 9.21 -11.25 4.66
N ALA A 135 8.11 -11.45 5.38
CA ALA A 135 7.88 -12.69 6.12
C ALA A 135 7.75 -13.88 5.16
N CYS A 136 6.96 -13.75 4.07
CA CYS A 136 6.85 -14.78 3.03
C CYS A 136 8.21 -15.11 2.40
N GLU A 137 9.02 -14.09 2.07
CA GLU A 137 10.38 -14.29 1.53
C GLU A 137 11.26 -15.12 2.48
N ARG A 138 11.30 -14.75 3.76
CA ARG A 138 12.11 -15.46 4.77
C ARG A 138 11.61 -16.87 5.06
N LEU A 139 10.30 -17.04 5.26
CA LEU A 139 9.70 -18.31 5.68
C LEU A 139 9.72 -19.36 4.56
N HIS A 140 9.74 -18.93 3.30
CA HIS A 140 9.62 -19.81 2.16
C HIS A 140 10.82 -19.78 1.20
N GLY A 141 11.86 -19.00 1.51
CA GLY A 141 13.04 -18.88 0.66
C GLY A 141 12.72 -18.29 -0.71
N LEU A 142 11.79 -17.34 -0.76
CA LEU A 142 11.35 -16.68 -1.99
C LEU A 142 12.04 -15.32 -2.14
N SER A 143 12.13 -14.86 -3.39
CA SER A 143 12.34 -13.45 -3.74
C SER A 143 11.09 -12.97 -4.47
N LEU A 144 10.38 -12.00 -3.91
CA LEU A 144 9.14 -11.45 -4.48
C LEU A 144 9.39 -10.06 -5.07
N ILE A 145 9.99 -9.16 -4.28
CA ILE A 145 10.60 -7.94 -4.83
C ILE A 145 12.05 -8.29 -5.15
N ASP A 146 12.46 -8.07 -6.39
CA ASP A 146 13.77 -8.46 -6.88
C ASP A 146 14.35 -7.34 -7.73
N ALA A 147 15.58 -6.92 -7.43
CA ALA A 147 16.23 -5.83 -8.14
C ALA A 147 16.46 -6.11 -9.64
N SER A 148 16.41 -7.37 -10.07
CA SER A 148 16.52 -7.71 -11.50
C SER A 148 15.19 -7.57 -12.25
N ALA A 149 14.07 -7.90 -11.60
CA ALA A 149 12.74 -7.88 -12.21
C ALA A 149 11.94 -6.59 -11.92
N THR A 150 12.03 -6.07 -10.69
CA THR A 150 11.29 -4.91 -10.19
C THR A 150 12.23 -3.90 -9.49
N PRO A 151 13.24 -3.36 -10.21
CA PRO A 151 14.26 -2.48 -9.63
C PRO A 151 13.70 -1.19 -9.01
N LEU A 152 12.62 -0.62 -9.57
CA LEU A 152 12.05 0.61 -9.03
C LEU A 152 11.32 0.34 -7.72
N LEU A 153 10.55 -0.75 -7.64
CA LEU A 153 9.90 -1.20 -6.42
C LEU A 153 10.90 -1.66 -5.35
N ASP A 154 12.03 -2.27 -5.72
CA ASP A 154 13.09 -2.58 -4.76
C ASP A 154 13.58 -1.30 -4.08
N GLY A 155 13.99 -0.30 -4.86
CA GLY A 155 14.43 0.98 -4.31
C GLY A 155 13.32 1.71 -3.54
N TRP A 156 12.07 1.67 -4.03
CA TRP A 156 10.92 2.24 -3.34
C TRP A 156 10.68 1.57 -1.98
N SER A 157 10.75 0.24 -1.91
CA SER A 157 10.47 -0.51 -0.68
C SER A 157 11.46 -0.16 0.44
N GLN A 158 12.73 0.08 0.07
CA GLN A 158 13.78 0.49 0.98
C GLN A 158 13.54 1.91 1.49
N ARG A 159 13.20 2.85 0.59
CA ARG A 159 12.86 4.24 0.95
C ARG A 159 11.62 4.32 1.83
N PHE A 160 10.57 3.59 1.50
CA PHE A 160 9.34 3.54 2.28
C PHE A 160 9.61 2.98 3.69
N ALA A 161 10.31 1.85 3.80
CA ALA A 161 10.63 1.26 5.10
C ALA A 161 11.55 2.15 5.95
N ALA A 162 12.41 2.96 5.33
CA ALA A 162 13.28 3.91 6.02
C ALA A 162 12.56 5.20 6.44
N HIS A 163 11.37 5.49 5.90
CA HIS A 163 10.63 6.71 6.21
C HIS A 163 10.27 6.77 7.71
N PRO A 164 10.49 7.90 8.41
CA PRO A 164 10.30 7.99 9.87
C PRO A 164 8.89 7.62 10.36
N ALA A 165 7.84 7.85 9.56
CA ALA A 165 6.50 7.41 9.90
C ALA A 165 6.33 5.89 9.79
N ALA A 166 6.87 5.27 8.73
CA ALA A 166 6.79 3.83 8.51
C ALA A 166 7.59 3.07 9.56
N LYS A 167 8.83 3.49 9.84
CA LYS A 167 9.70 2.87 10.85
C LYS A 167 9.10 2.83 12.25
N ARG A 168 8.18 3.76 12.58
CA ARG A 168 7.50 3.80 13.88
C ARG A 168 6.37 2.79 14.02
N VAL A 169 5.81 2.29 12.91
CA VAL A 169 4.58 1.51 12.91
C VAL A 169 4.70 0.15 12.23
N LEU A 170 5.66 -0.02 11.32
CA LEU A 170 5.93 -1.31 10.71
C LEU A 170 6.59 -2.22 11.75
N PRO A 171 6.12 -3.48 11.89
CA PRO A 171 6.79 -4.46 12.73
C PRO A 171 8.16 -4.83 12.15
N ASP A 172 9.08 -5.18 13.05
CA ASP A 172 10.44 -5.64 12.74
C ASP A 172 10.47 -6.94 11.91
#